data_AF-A0A939S4G8-F1
#
_entry.id   AF-A0A939S4G8-F1
#
_cell.length_a   1.000
_cell.length_b   1.000
_cell.length_c   1.000
_cell.angle_alpha   90.00
_cell.angle_beta   90.00
_cell.angle_gamma   90.00
#
_symmetry.space_group_name_H-M   'P 1'
#
loop_
_entity.id
_entity.type
_entity.pdbx_description
1 polymer ?
#
loop_
_entity_poly.entity_id
_entity_poly.type
_entity_poly.pdbx_seq_one_letter_code
_entity_poly.pdbx_strand_id
1 'polypeptide(L)' 'MDRFFLAMMVSAVLLVIVAADLLVNGLGVQQPLANVASAQPVSARLIR' A
#
# COMPACT_ATOMS: atom_id res chain seq x y z
N MET A 1 17.87 17.03 29.33
CA MET A 1 16.64 17.15 28.51
C MET A 1 16.72 16.27 27.24
N ASP A 2 17.62 15.28 27.22
CA ASP A 2 18.19 14.81 25.96
C ASP A 2 17.46 13.59 25.39
N ARG A 3 16.91 12.74 26.26
CA ARG A 3 16.24 11.49 25.84
C ARG A 3 14.91 11.74 25.14
N PHE A 4 14.13 12.71 25.60
CA PHE A 4 12.87 13.09 24.95
C PHE A 4 13.11 13.75 23.61
N PHE A 5 14.12 14.62 23.51
CA PHE A 5 14.50 15.25 22.25
C PHE A 5 15.01 14.22 21.23
N LEU A 6 15.83 13.27 21.69
CA LEU A 6 16.30 12.16 20.87
C LEU A 6 15.13 11.29 20.40
N ALA A 7 14.21 10.93 21.30
CA ALA A 7 13.03 10.14 20.94
C ALA A 7 12.14 10.87 19.93
N MET A 8 11.94 12.18 20.09
CA MET A 8 11.20 13.03 19.14
C MET A 8 11.90 13.08 17.78
N MET A 9 13.22 13.27 17.76
CA MET A 9 14.01 13.30 16.52
C MET A 9 13.91 11.97 15.78
N VAL A 10 14.10 10.85 16.47
CA VAL A 10 13.99 9.51 15.89
C VAL A 10 12.57 9.26 15.38
N SER A 11 11.54 9.61 16.15
CA SER A 11 10.13 9.42 15.75
C SER A 11 9.79 10.23 14.49
N ALA A 12 10.25 11.48 14.40
CA ALA A 12 10.05 12.31 13.23
C ALA A 12 10.71 11.72 11.99
N VAL A 13 11.96 11.25 12.11
CA VAL A 13 12.68 10.59 11.02
C VAL A 13 11.94 9.33 10.55
N LEU A 14 11.46 8.50 11.48
CA LEU A 14 10.68 7.29 11.15
C LEU A 14 9.39 7.63 10.39
N LEU A 15 8.65 8.65 10.83
CA LEU A 15 7.43 9.09 10.14
C LEU A 15 7.71 9.57 8.72
N VAL A 16 8.80 10.32 8.51
CA VAL A 16 9.20 10.78 7.17
C VAL A 16 9.52 9.61 6.25
N ILE A 17 10.21 8.58 6.75
CA ILE A 17 10.52 7.39 5.96
C ILE A 17 9.24 6.68 5.53
N VAL A 18 8.30 6.45 6.45
CA VAL A 18 7.02 5.79 6.14
C VAL A 18 6.21 6.62 5.15
N ALA A 19 6.16 7.94 5.31
CA ALA A 19 5.45 8.82 4.39
C ALA A 19 6.10 8.84 2.99
N ALA A 20 7.44 8.83 2.92
CA ALA A 20 8.17 8.77 1.67
C ALA A 20 7.96 7.42 0.96
N ASP A 21 7.99 6.31 1.72
CA ASP A 21 7.67 4.99 1.20
C ASP A 21 6.25 4.93 0.63
N LEU A 22 5.27 5.52 1.34
CA LEU A 22 3.89 5.61 0.87
C LEU A 22 3.73 6.48 -0.38
N LEU A 23 4.51 7.55 -0.48
CA LEU A 23 4.52 8.42 -1.66
C LEU A 23 5.13 7.71 -2.87
N VAL A 24 6.20 6.93 -2.67
CA VAL A 24 6.94 6.25 -3.74
C VAL A 24 6.24 4.97 -4.19
N ASN A 25 5.84 4.12 -3.24
CA ASN A 25 5.25 2.81 -3.50
C ASN A 25 3.71 2.84 -3.54
N GLY A 26 3.11 3.99 -3.24
CA GLY A 26 1.65 4.15 -3.11
C GLY A 26 1.13 3.58 -1.79
N LEU A 27 -0.06 4.03 -1.38
CA LEU A 27 -0.82 3.29 -0.38
C LEU A 27 -1.08 1.89 -0.96
N GLY A 28 -0.39 0.89 -0.42
CA GLY A 28 -0.71 -0.53 -0.60
C GLY A 28 -2.06 -0.85 0.02
N VAL A 29 -3.12 -0.19 -0.44
CA VAL A 29 -4.47 -0.72 -0.35
C VAL A 29 -4.38 -1.97 -1.21
N GLN A 30 -4.13 -3.12 -0.58
CA GLN A 30 -4.58 -4.38 -1.14
C GLN A 30 -6.07 -4.15 -1.41
N GLN A 31 -6.38 -3.86 -2.67
CA GLN A 31 -7.74 -3.92 -3.17
C GLN A 31 -8.26 -5.26 -2.67
N PRO A 32 -9.32 -5.29 -1.86
CA PRO A 32 -9.91 -6.55 -1.45
C PRO A 32 -10.06 -7.37 -2.72
N LEU A 33 -9.36 -8.51 -2.74
CA LEU A 33 -9.36 -9.49 -3.81
C LEU A 33 -10.73 -10.22 -3.83
N ALA A 34 -11.81 -9.46 -3.64
CA ALA A 34 -13.19 -9.88 -3.50
C ALA A 34 -13.96 -9.73 -4.81
N ASN A 35 -13.35 -9.21 -5.88
CA ASN A 35 -14.02 -9.05 -7.17
C ASN A 35 -13.36 -9.76 -8.36
N VAL A 36 -12.35 -10.60 -8.12
CA VAL A 36 -11.81 -11.50 -9.16
C VAL A 36 -12.80 -12.60 -9.56
N ALA A 37 -13.87 -12.82 -8.78
CA ALA A 37 -14.97 -13.71 -9.16
C ALA A 37 -15.85 -13.18 -10.31
N SER A 38 -15.82 -11.87 -10.60
CA SER A 38 -16.63 -11.29 -11.69
C SER A 38 -15.85 -11.06 -13.00
N ALA A 39 -14.57 -11.44 -13.04
CA ALA A 39 -13.70 -11.25 -14.21
C ALA A 39 -13.14 -12.58 -14.73
N GLN A 40 -13.85 -13.69 -14.54
CA GLN A 40 -13.54 -14.90 -15.28
C GLN A 40 -13.96 -14.65 -16.74
N PRO A 41 -13.03 -14.53 -17.71
CA PRO A 41 -13.41 -14.43 -19.09
C PRO A 41 -14.00 -15.78 -19.48
N VAL A 42 -15.32 -15.85 -19.69
CA VAL A 42 -15.93 -16.95 -20.45
C VAL A 42 -15.46 -16.79 -21.89
N SER A 43 -14.22 -17.22 -22.13
CA SER A 43 -13.73 -17.66 -23.42
C SER A 43 -14.38 -19.00 -23.71
N ALA A 44 -15.66 -18.97 -24.04
CA ALA A 44 -16.40 -20.09 -24.60
C ALA A 44 -17.01 -19.64 -25.93
N ARG A 45 -16.12 -19.52 -26.92
CA ARG A 45 -16.31 -20.16 -28.23
C ARG A 45 -17.76 -20.16 -28.75
N LEU A 46 -18.21 -19.06 -29.36
CA LEU A 46 -19.22 -19.12 -30.42
C LEU A 46 -18.48 -19.04 -31.76
N ILE A 47 -18.15 -20.22 -32.26
CA ILE A 47 -17.73 -20.45 -33.64
C ILE A 47 -19.02 -20.60 -34.46
N ARG A 48 -19.20 -19.66 -35.39
CA ARG A 48 -20.06 -19.67 -36.59
C ARG A 48 -21.57 -19.64 -36.41
#